data_AF-A0A962SZ61-F1
#
_entry.id   AF-A0A962SZ61-F1
#
_cell.length_a   1.000
_cell.length_b   1.000
_cell.length_c   1.000
_cell.angle_alpha   90.00
_cell.angle_beta   90.00
_cell.angle_gamma   90.00
#
_symmetry.space_group_name_H-M   'P 1'
#
loop_
_entity.id
_entity.type
_entity.pdbx_description
1 polymer ?
#
loop_
_entity_poly.entity_id
_entity_poly.type
_entity_poly.pdbx_seq_one_letter_code
_entity_poly.pdbx_strand_id
1 'polypeptide(L)'
;MTPADVRDRLIAALRTDLVGPALADEILNEIPTRWYLTGFLAPLNAKIGQRSDPEAEDEADVLEPASPAAEDNANPERVTARHSLFPASLGLSVLVSADTSHLTVQLDWGDYQRLTAPTAPNVPTEDDPTPPATETWQRHPRHPAPITLALPAQGHLSRHSQPVPDDPRLKLTYNVRALPTGIDDRLPPGARIVSIFLSNERGDAPTAERRDEHYVFQPAITVTSPVPFLPQPNLRGRNAHDDWD
;
A
#
# COMPACT_ATOMS: atom_id res chain seq x y z
N MET A 1 -29.52 -3.17 -19.71
CA MET A 1 -28.55 -3.20 -18.60
C MET A 1 -28.94 -4.32 -17.67
N THR A 2 -28.08 -5.32 -17.55
CA THR A 2 -28.31 -6.49 -16.70
C THR A 2 -27.96 -6.16 -15.24
N PRO A 3 -28.41 -6.96 -14.26
CA PRO A 3 -27.94 -6.83 -12.88
C PRO A 3 -26.42 -6.92 -12.72
N ALA A 4 -25.75 -7.71 -13.57
CA ALA A 4 -24.28 -7.79 -13.60
C ALA A 4 -23.67 -6.44 -14.02
N ASP A 5 -24.18 -5.82 -15.07
CA ASP A 5 -23.71 -4.51 -15.54
C ASP A 5 -23.87 -3.42 -14.47
N VAL A 6 -24.99 -3.45 -13.72
CA VAL A 6 -25.22 -2.51 -12.60
C VAL A 6 -24.21 -2.74 -11.48
N ARG A 7 -24.00 -4.00 -11.08
CA ARG A 7 -23.04 -4.35 -10.03
C ARG A 7 -21.63 -3.92 -10.42
N ASP A 8 -21.20 -4.19 -11.64
CA ASP A 8 -19.86 -3.87 -12.11
C ASP A 8 -19.64 -2.36 -12.15
N ARG A 9 -20.67 -1.58 -12.53
CA ARG A 9 -20.63 -0.11 -12.47
C ARG A 9 -20.52 0.42 -11.03
N LEU A 10 -21.26 -0.17 -10.08
CA LEU A 10 -21.17 0.22 -8.66
C LEU A 10 -19.79 -0.11 -8.09
N ILE A 11 -19.25 -1.29 -8.41
CA ILE A 11 -17.89 -1.68 -7.99
C ILE A 11 -16.84 -0.73 -8.57
N ALA A 12 -16.96 -0.38 -9.86
CA ALA A 12 -16.04 0.56 -10.49
C ALA A 12 -16.11 1.95 -9.83
N ALA A 13 -17.32 2.47 -9.60
CA ALA A 13 -17.51 3.76 -8.93
C ALA A 13 -16.90 3.75 -7.50
N LEU A 14 -17.18 2.71 -6.71
CA LEU A 14 -16.63 2.58 -5.36
C LEU A 14 -15.10 2.46 -5.36
N ARG A 15 -14.51 1.75 -6.33
CA ARG A 15 -13.05 1.67 -6.46
C ARG A 15 -12.43 3.03 -6.79
N THR A 16 -13.02 3.76 -7.73
CA THR A 16 -12.56 5.09 -8.10
C THR A 16 -12.67 6.07 -6.93
N ASP A 17 -13.75 5.99 -6.15
CA ASP A 17 -13.99 6.86 -5.00
C ASP A 17 -13.04 6.56 -3.82
N LEU A 18 -12.87 5.27 -3.47
CA LEU A 18 -12.09 4.87 -2.29
C LEU A 18 -10.58 4.82 -2.51
N VAL A 19 -10.15 4.44 -3.72
CA VAL A 19 -8.74 4.18 -4.06
C VAL A 19 -8.23 5.14 -5.13
N GLY A 20 -9.08 5.49 -6.10
CA GLY A 20 -8.69 6.26 -7.26
C GLY A 20 -7.70 5.53 -8.19
N PRO A 21 -7.01 6.29 -9.06
CA PRO A 21 -7.33 7.67 -9.42
C PRO A 21 -8.60 7.73 -10.30
N ALA A 22 -9.25 8.90 -10.41
CA ALA A 22 -10.31 9.11 -11.39
C ALA A 22 -9.75 9.37 -12.79
N LEU A 23 -8.64 10.10 -12.88
CA LEU A 23 -7.87 10.33 -14.11
C LEU A 23 -6.37 10.16 -13.85
N ALA A 24 -5.60 9.79 -14.88
CA ALA A 24 -4.17 9.50 -14.74
C ALA A 24 -3.36 10.72 -14.22
N ASP A 25 -3.75 11.92 -14.62
CA ASP A 25 -3.14 13.23 -14.34
C ASP A 25 -4.11 14.17 -13.60
N GLU A 26 -4.99 13.62 -12.77
CA GLU A 26 -5.98 14.40 -12.02
C GLU A 26 -5.37 15.50 -11.13
N ILE A 27 -6.17 16.55 -10.90
CA ILE A 27 -5.87 17.62 -9.96
C ILE A 27 -6.90 17.54 -8.85
N LEU A 28 -6.42 17.39 -7.62
CA LEU A 28 -7.25 17.43 -6.42
C LEU A 28 -7.23 18.82 -5.81
N ASN A 29 -8.35 19.23 -5.21
CA ASN A 29 -8.48 20.46 -4.43
C ASN A 29 -8.35 20.21 -2.92
N GLU A 30 -7.88 19.03 -2.55
CA GLU A 30 -7.67 18.57 -1.17
C GLU A 30 -6.41 17.71 -1.10
N ILE A 31 -5.87 17.55 0.11
CA ILE A 31 -4.73 16.68 0.42
C ILE A 31 -5.06 15.24 -0.03
N PRO A 32 -4.19 14.57 -0.82
CA PRO A 32 -4.47 13.25 -1.37
C PRO A 32 -4.83 12.16 -0.34
N THR A 33 -4.23 12.15 0.84
CA THR A 33 -4.55 11.22 1.95
C THR A 33 -5.89 11.50 2.62
N ARG A 34 -6.49 12.68 2.41
CA ARG A 34 -7.86 12.98 2.81
C ARG A 34 -8.87 12.66 1.70
N TRP A 35 -8.44 12.86 0.46
CA TRP A 35 -9.27 12.55 -0.72
C TRP A 35 -9.47 11.05 -0.92
N TYR A 36 -8.41 10.26 -0.75
CA TYR A 36 -8.47 8.80 -0.86
C TYR A 36 -8.40 8.14 0.51
N LEU A 37 -9.35 7.25 0.80
CA LEU A 37 -9.39 6.52 2.06
C LEU A 37 -8.29 5.45 2.15
N THR A 38 -7.93 4.85 1.01
CA THR A 38 -6.92 3.78 0.97
C THR A 38 -6.19 3.73 -0.37
N GLY A 39 -5.37 2.69 -0.56
CA GLY A 39 -4.63 2.50 -1.80
C GLY A 39 -3.42 3.41 -1.91
N PHE A 40 -2.77 3.74 -0.80
CA PHE A 40 -1.50 4.44 -0.78
C PHE A 40 -0.53 3.78 0.20
N LEU A 41 0.78 4.00 0.02
CA LEU A 41 1.82 3.54 0.94
C LEU A 41 2.49 4.73 1.59
N ALA A 42 2.41 4.82 2.92
CA ALA A 42 3.17 5.77 3.71
C ALA A 42 4.66 5.39 3.76
N PRO A 43 5.58 6.35 4.01
CA PRO A 43 7.00 6.03 4.12
C PRO A 43 7.28 5.17 5.36
N LEU A 44 7.89 4.00 5.16
CA LEU A 44 8.12 2.98 6.18
C LEU A 44 8.87 3.52 7.40
N ASN A 45 9.89 4.33 7.16
CA ASN A 45 10.80 4.84 8.19
C ASN A 45 10.48 6.28 8.63
N ALA A 46 9.33 6.83 8.25
CA ALA A 46 8.91 8.15 8.71
C ALA A 46 8.44 8.13 10.16
N LYS A 47 8.51 9.30 10.81
CA LYS A 47 7.96 9.57 12.14
C LYS A 47 6.45 9.26 12.16
N ILE A 48 5.95 8.86 13.33
CA ILE A 48 4.55 8.41 13.51
C ILE A 48 3.55 9.41 12.89
N GLY A 49 3.64 10.71 13.22
CA GLY A 49 2.73 11.73 12.68
C GLY A 49 2.81 11.99 11.16
N GLN A 50 3.79 11.40 10.46
CA GLN A 50 3.88 11.42 8.99
C GLN A 50 3.49 10.08 8.34
N ARG A 51 3.08 9.08 9.14
CA ARG A 51 2.62 7.77 8.66
C ARG A 51 1.38 7.26 9.42
N SER A 52 0.67 8.16 10.09
CA SER A 52 -0.60 7.88 10.77
C SER A 52 -1.63 8.94 10.37
N ASP A 53 -2.89 8.61 10.58
CA ASP A 53 -3.98 9.57 10.43
C ASP A 53 -3.87 10.64 11.53
N PRO A 54 -3.79 11.94 11.17
CA PRO A 54 -3.77 13.01 12.17
C PRO A 54 -5.10 13.13 12.94
N GLU A 55 -6.23 12.73 12.34
CA GLU A 55 -7.56 12.84 12.96
C GLU A 55 -7.87 11.64 13.89
N ALA A 56 -7.11 10.55 13.80
CA ALA A 56 -7.23 9.41 14.71
C ALA A 56 -6.81 9.73 16.16
N GLU A 57 -6.08 10.84 16.38
CA GLU A 57 -5.76 11.33 17.73
C GLU A 57 -7.01 11.89 18.43
N ASP A 58 -7.89 12.56 17.69
CA ASP A 58 -9.08 13.21 18.25
C ASP A 58 -10.17 12.21 18.65
N GLU A 59 -10.34 11.09 17.93
CA GLU A 59 -11.34 10.07 18.28
C GLU A 59 -11.01 9.30 19.57
N ALA A 60 -9.71 9.16 19.90
CA ALA A 60 -9.28 8.47 21.11
C ALA A 60 -9.51 9.30 22.38
N ASP A 61 -9.53 10.64 22.26
CA ASP A 61 -9.78 11.56 23.38
C ASP A 61 -11.28 11.76 23.64
N VAL A 62 -12.15 11.44 22.67
CA VAL A 62 -13.63 11.53 22.81
C VAL A 62 -14.23 10.35 23.58
N LEU A 63 -13.50 9.23 23.72
CA LEU A 63 -13.88 8.14 24.63
C LEU A 63 -13.47 8.48 26.07
N GLU A 64 -14.03 9.54 26.65
CA GLU A 64 -13.91 9.75 28.09
C GLU A 64 -14.48 8.52 28.83
N PRO A 65 -13.71 7.87 29.72
CA PRO A 65 -14.29 6.84 30.57
C PRO A 65 -15.33 7.50 31.48
N ALA A 66 -16.58 7.04 31.38
CA ALA A 66 -17.65 7.41 32.30
C ALA A 66 -17.10 7.37 33.73
N SER A 67 -17.23 8.50 34.44
CA SER A 67 -16.62 8.71 35.75
C SER A 67 -16.99 7.57 36.73
N PRO A 68 -16.03 6.87 37.34
CA PRO A 68 -16.35 5.91 38.37
C PRO A 68 -16.55 6.69 39.68
N ALA A 69 -17.79 6.83 40.11
CA ALA A 69 -18.06 6.93 41.53
C ALA A 69 -17.73 5.57 42.16
N ALA A 70 -17.01 5.62 43.28
CA ALA A 70 -16.59 4.54 44.17
C ALA A 70 -15.14 4.06 44.01
N GLU A 71 -14.54 3.99 45.19
CA GLU A 71 -13.13 3.78 45.52
C GLU A 71 -12.58 2.42 45.10
N ASP A 72 -11.24 2.41 45.05
CA ASP A 72 -10.32 1.28 45.12
C ASP A 72 -9.85 0.65 43.80
N ASN A 73 -8.53 0.46 43.77
CA ASN A 73 -7.73 -0.37 42.87
C ASN A 73 -7.19 0.23 41.55
N ALA A 74 -5.85 0.16 41.46
CA ALA A 74 -4.97 0.27 40.29
C ALA A 74 -5.10 1.50 39.38
N ASN A 75 -3.97 2.22 39.28
CA ASN A 75 -3.68 3.20 38.21
C ASN A 75 -4.20 2.69 36.86
N PRO A 76 -5.21 3.32 36.23
CA PRO A 76 -5.62 2.93 34.89
C PRO A 76 -4.44 3.27 33.98
N GLU A 77 -3.72 2.22 33.56
CA GLU A 77 -2.69 2.32 32.54
C GLU A 77 -3.36 2.99 31.34
N ARG A 78 -2.97 4.25 31.05
CA ARG A 78 -3.51 5.02 29.93
C ARG A 78 -3.50 4.10 28.73
N VAL A 79 -4.67 3.77 28.20
CA VAL A 79 -4.78 3.12 26.91
C VAL A 79 -4.16 4.11 25.93
N THR A 80 -2.89 3.90 25.63
CA THR A 80 -2.17 4.69 24.65
C THR A 80 -2.95 4.49 23.36
N ALA A 81 -3.57 5.57 22.87
CA ALA A 81 -4.17 5.60 21.55
C ALA A 81 -3.11 5.06 20.58
N ARG A 82 -3.28 3.82 20.13
CA ARG A 82 -2.35 3.19 19.21
C ARG A 82 -2.63 3.85 17.88
N HIS A 83 -1.81 4.83 17.49
CA HIS A 83 -1.90 5.44 16.17
C HIS A 83 -1.97 4.32 15.13
N SER A 84 -3.11 4.21 14.44
CA SER A 84 -3.24 3.27 13.34
C SER A 84 -2.28 3.72 12.25
N LEU A 85 -1.21 2.96 12.07
CA LEU A 85 -0.19 3.28 11.08
C LEU A 85 -0.71 2.91 9.70
N PHE A 86 -0.55 3.82 8.74
CA PHE A 86 -0.85 3.55 7.36
C PHE A 86 0.06 2.44 6.80
N PRO A 87 -0.42 1.64 5.83
CA PRO A 87 0.40 0.63 5.21
C PRO A 87 1.62 1.26 4.53
N ALA A 88 2.78 0.62 4.65
CA ALA A 88 4.03 1.08 4.05
C ALA A 88 4.58 0.15 2.96
N SER A 89 3.86 -0.94 2.68
CA SER A 89 4.23 -1.91 1.66
C SER A 89 3.01 -2.59 1.05
N LEU A 90 3.16 -3.04 -0.20
CA LEU A 90 2.23 -3.88 -0.94
C LEU A 90 2.97 -5.15 -1.37
N GLY A 91 2.32 -6.31 -1.34
CA GLY A 91 2.98 -7.53 -1.81
C GLY A 91 2.01 -8.63 -2.22
N LEU A 92 2.56 -9.61 -2.93
CA LEU A 92 1.86 -10.79 -3.38
C LEU A 92 2.80 -11.99 -3.41
N SER A 93 2.23 -13.19 -3.36
CA SER A 93 2.96 -14.44 -3.50
C SER A 93 2.37 -15.27 -4.63
N VAL A 94 3.25 -15.87 -5.45
CA VAL A 94 2.87 -16.77 -6.55
C VAL A 94 3.57 -18.10 -6.41
N LEU A 95 2.95 -19.15 -6.91
CA LEU A 95 3.56 -20.47 -7.03
C LEU A 95 4.07 -20.68 -8.46
N VAL A 96 5.28 -21.20 -8.57
CA VAL A 96 5.98 -21.42 -9.84
C VAL A 96 6.51 -22.86 -9.92
N SER A 97 6.52 -23.45 -11.11
CA SER A 97 7.10 -24.78 -11.35
C SER A 97 8.63 -24.71 -11.30
N ALA A 98 9.32 -25.85 -11.29
CA ALA A 98 10.78 -25.90 -11.33
C ALA A 98 11.37 -25.23 -12.59
N ASP A 99 10.63 -25.24 -13.69
CA ASP A 99 11.07 -24.74 -15.00
C ASP A 99 11.07 -23.20 -15.11
N THR A 100 10.44 -22.50 -14.15
CA THR A 100 10.43 -21.03 -14.14
C THR A 100 11.80 -20.48 -13.76
N SER A 101 12.56 -19.97 -14.74
CA SER A 101 13.89 -19.40 -14.50
C SER A 101 13.87 -17.94 -14.05
N HIS A 102 12.81 -17.20 -14.38
CA HIS A 102 12.67 -15.78 -14.04
C HIS A 102 11.21 -15.35 -14.00
N LEU A 103 10.97 -14.19 -13.37
CA LEU A 103 9.71 -13.45 -13.44
C LEU A 103 9.99 -12.01 -13.89
N THR A 104 9.04 -11.40 -14.57
CA THR A 104 9.08 -9.97 -14.89
C THR A 104 8.06 -9.25 -14.02
N VAL A 105 8.52 -8.25 -13.28
CA VAL A 105 7.68 -7.43 -12.40
C VAL A 105 7.56 -6.02 -12.98
N GLN A 106 6.33 -5.62 -13.29
CA GLN A 106 5.98 -4.25 -13.64
C GLN A 106 5.35 -3.56 -12.43
N LEU A 107 5.78 -2.33 -12.16
CA LEU A 107 5.26 -1.50 -11.09
C LEU A 107 4.59 -0.27 -11.70
N ASP A 108 3.50 0.16 -11.08
CA ASP A 108 2.76 1.36 -11.43
C ASP A 108 2.35 2.09 -10.16
N TRP A 109 2.41 3.42 -10.15
CA TRP A 109 1.87 4.23 -9.05
C TRP A 109 1.61 5.68 -9.49
N GLY A 110 1.09 6.49 -8.58
CA GLY A 110 0.95 7.93 -8.70
C GLY A 110 1.75 8.64 -7.62
N ASP A 111 2.47 9.68 -8.01
CA ASP A 111 3.05 10.66 -7.09
C ASP A 111 2.18 11.92 -7.13
N TYR A 112 1.91 12.50 -5.96
CA TYR A 112 1.22 13.78 -5.88
C TYR A 112 2.20 14.88 -5.54
N GLN A 113 2.09 16.01 -6.25
CA GLN A 113 2.86 17.20 -5.97
C GLN A 113 1.92 18.36 -5.69
N ARG A 114 2.19 19.07 -4.60
CA ARG A 114 1.47 20.28 -4.24
C ARG A 114 1.76 21.36 -5.27
N LEU A 115 0.72 21.90 -5.89
CA LEU A 115 0.83 23.09 -6.73
C LEU A 115 0.67 24.31 -5.82
N THR A 116 1.75 25.08 -5.66
CA THR A 116 1.64 26.40 -5.06
C THR A 116 0.95 27.31 -6.06
N ALA A 117 -0.20 27.89 -5.71
CA ALA A 117 -0.78 28.95 -6.52
C ALA A 117 0.29 30.04 -6.72
N PRO A 118 0.48 30.59 -7.95
CA PRO A 118 1.29 31.78 -8.08
C PRO A 118 0.67 32.84 -7.18
N THR A 119 1.40 33.28 -6.16
CA THR A 119 1.02 34.42 -5.34
C THR A 119 0.98 35.62 -6.27
N ALA A 120 -0.16 35.84 -6.92
CA ALA A 120 -0.47 37.17 -7.42
C ALA A 120 -0.39 38.08 -6.19
N PRO A 121 0.33 39.21 -6.24
CA PRO A 121 0.33 40.19 -5.17
C PRO A 121 -1.04 40.89 -5.14
N ASN A 122 -2.10 40.15 -4.83
CA ASN A 122 -3.38 40.75 -4.47
C ASN A 122 -3.21 41.25 -3.04
N VAL A 123 -2.80 42.51 -2.95
CA VAL A 123 -2.95 43.30 -1.72
C VAL A 123 -4.43 43.20 -1.34
N PRO A 124 -4.78 42.64 -0.17
CA PRO A 124 -6.16 42.62 0.28
C PRO A 124 -6.63 44.07 0.35
N THR A 125 -7.69 44.41 -0.39
CA THR A 125 -8.42 45.67 -0.17
C THR A 125 -9.57 45.35 0.78
N GLU A 126 -9.88 46.26 1.71
CA GLU A 126 -10.89 46.05 2.76
C GLU A 126 -12.28 45.67 2.22
N ASP A 127 -12.54 45.90 0.93
CA ASP A 127 -13.81 45.67 0.24
C ASP A 127 -13.89 44.37 -0.59
N ASP A 128 -12.81 43.59 -0.71
CA ASP A 128 -12.81 42.33 -1.48
C ASP A 128 -11.96 41.25 -0.78
N PRO A 129 -12.58 40.33 0.00
CA PRO A 129 -11.83 39.26 0.64
C PRO A 129 -11.24 38.35 -0.44
N THR A 130 -9.93 38.44 -0.67
CA THR A 130 -9.21 37.51 -1.54
C THR A 130 -9.54 36.09 -1.09
N PRO A 131 -10.10 35.22 -1.96
CA PRO A 131 -10.40 33.86 -1.56
C PRO A 131 -9.08 33.19 -1.10
N PRO A 132 -9.11 32.40 -0.01
CA PRO A 132 -7.91 31.68 0.42
C PRO A 132 -7.42 30.85 -0.76
N ALA A 133 -6.11 30.88 -1.02
CA ALA A 133 -5.51 30.11 -2.09
C ALA A 133 -5.91 28.63 -1.90
N THR A 134 -6.76 28.12 -2.80
CA THR A 134 -7.16 26.72 -2.80
C THR A 134 -5.92 25.88 -3.04
N GLU A 135 -5.55 25.10 -2.04
CA GLU A 135 -4.47 24.14 -2.15
C GLU A 135 -4.85 23.09 -3.19
N THR A 136 -4.01 22.94 -4.23
CA THR A 136 -4.26 21.97 -5.30
C THR A 136 -3.09 21.00 -5.42
N TRP A 137 -3.39 19.75 -5.77
CA TRP A 137 -2.43 18.66 -5.85
C TRP A 137 -2.48 18.00 -7.23
N GLN A 138 -1.36 18.00 -7.94
CA GLN A 138 -1.23 17.38 -9.27
C GLN A 138 -0.73 15.95 -9.15
N ARG A 139 -1.47 15.01 -9.74
CA ARG A 139 -1.04 13.62 -9.90
C ARG A 139 -0.04 13.49 -11.03
N HIS A 140 1.02 12.72 -10.80
CA HIS A 140 2.02 12.30 -11.78
C HIS A 140 2.06 10.77 -11.84
N PRO A 141 1.54 10.14 -12.91
CA PRO A 141 1.64 8.69 -13.06
C PRO A 141 3.09 8.27 -13.26
N ARG A 142 3.47 7.14 -12.65
CA ARG A 142 4.80 6.57 -12.70
C ARG A 142 4.72 5.14 -13.19
N HIS A 143 5.53 4.85 -14.21
CA HIS A 143 5.58 3.56 -14.90
C HIS A 143 7.05 3.27 -15.27
N PRO A 144 7.90 2.88 -14.29
CA PRO A 144 9.30 2.57 -14.56
C PRO A 144 9.45 1.34 -15.46
N ALA A 145 10.67 1.13 -15.95
CA ALA A 145 10.99 -0.09 -16.69
C ALA A 145 10.76 -1.37 -15.84
N PRO A 146 10.28 -2.47 -16.45
CA PRO A 146 10.08 -3.73 -15.74
C PRO A 146 11.38 -4.29 -15.15
N ILE A 147 11.25 -4.94 -13.99
CA ILE A 147 12.37 -5.58 -13.27
C ILE A 147 12.31 -7.09 -13.47
N THR A 148 13.41 -7.69 -13.93
CA THR A 148 13.54 -9.15 -14.05
C THR A 148 14.08 -9.75 -12.75
N LEU A 149 13.32 -10.67 -12.17
CA LEU A 149 13.71 -11.45 -11.00
C LEU A 149 14.28 -12.79 -11.47
N ALA A 150 15.58 -13.01 -11.31
CA ALA A 150 16.18 -14.31 -11.54
C ALA A 150 15.82 -15.27 -10.40
N LEU A 151 15.28 -16.45 -10.73
CA LEU A 151 14.91 -17.47 -9.77
C LEU A 151 15.97 -18.58 -9.75
N PRO A 152 16.41 -19.05 -8.57
CA PRO A 152 17.37 -20.15 -8.51
C PRO A 152 16.75 -21.45 -9.00
N ALA A 153 17.48 -22.22 -9.82
CA ALA A 153 16.98 -23.49 -10.38
C ALA A 153 16.60 -24.52 -9.30
N GLN A 154 17.27 -24.49 -8.14
CA GLN A 154 16.97 -25.33 -6.98
C GLN A 154 17.16 -24.54 -5.68
N GLY A 155 16.48 -24.98 -4.62
CA GLY A 155 16.68 -24.46 -3.28
C GLY A 155 15.88 -23.19 -2.97
N HIS A 156 16.38 -22.42 -2.01
CA HIS A 156 15.76 -21.20 -1.54
C HIS A 156 16.61 -19.99 -1.95
N LEU A 157 15.96 -18.87 -2.20
CA LEU A 157 16.60 -17.56 -2.24
C LEU A 157 16.15 -16.81 -0.99
N SER A 158 17.10 -16.54 -0.10
CA SER A 158 16.91 -15.63 1.02
C SER A 158 16.47 -14.25 0.54
N ARG A 159 15.94 -13.43 1.45
CA ARG A 159 15.43 -12.09 1.14
C ARG A 159 16.44 -11.29 0.29
N HIS A 160 16.06 -10.95 -0.93
CA HIS A 160 16.78 -10.06 -1.83
C HIS A 160 16.00 -8.75 -1.95
N SER A 161 16.69 -7.61 -1.91
CA SER A 161 16.10 -6.28 -1.99
C SER A 161 16.90 -5.40 -2.94
N GLN A 162 16.20 -4.68 -3.81
CA GLN A 162 16.81 -3.79 -4.79
C GLN A 162 15.98 -2.51 -4.96
N PRO A 163 16.61 -1.37 -5.31
CA PRO A 163 15.88 -0.13 -5.62
C PRO A 163 15.01 -0.29 -6.88
N VAL A 164 13.88 0.40 -6.90
CA VAL A 164 13.04 0.54 -8.10
C VAL A 164 13.69 1.56 -9.05
N PRO A 165 13.68 1.34 -10.38
CA PRO A 165 14.13 2.34 -11.34
C PRO A 165 13.36 3.67 -11.18
N ASP A 166 14.02 4.78 -11.48
CA ASP A 166 13.49 6.15 -11.40
C ASP A 166 13.12 6.67 -9.99
N ASP A 167 12.96 5.79 -9.00
CA ASP A 167 12.88 6.16 -7.58
C ASP A 167 13.60 5.15 -6.68
N PRO A 168 14.90 5.36 -6.37
CA PRO A 168 15.69 4.43 -5.56
C PRO A 168 15.24 4.37 -4.09
N ARG A 169 14.32 5.25 -3.68
CA ARG A 169 13.72 5.23 -2.34
C ARG A 169 12.49 4.32 -2.27
N LEU A 170 12.07 3.72 -3.37
CA LEU A 170 11.17 2.57 -3.34
C LEU A 170 12.02 1.30 -3.49
N LYS A 171 11.68 0.26 -2.74
CA LYS A 171 12.40 -1.02 -2.82
C LYS A 171 11.48 -2.16 -3.23
N LEU A 172 11.96 -2.94 -4.20
CA LEU A 172 11.38 -4.22 -4.55
C LEU A 172 12.15 -5.31 -3.80
N THR A 173 11.46 -5.97 -2.87
CA THR A 173 11.99 -7.07 -2.08
C THR A 173 11.31 -8.37 -2.48
N TYR A 174 12.08 -9.43 -2.68
CA TYR A 174 11.52 -10.74 -2.97
C TYR A 174 12.30 -11.86 -2.29
N ASN A 175 11.64 -13.01 -2.11
CA ASN A 175 12.27 -14.24 -1.66
C ASN A 175 11.67 -15.43 -2.41
N VAL A 176 12.43 -16.53 -2.43
CA VAL A 176 12.01 -17.78 -3.06
C VAL A 176 12.15 -18.89 -2.04
N ARG A 177 11.08 -19.64 -1.82
CA ARG A 177 11.10 -20.81 -0.95
C ARG A 177 10.66 -22.04 -1.73
N ALA A 178 11.51 -23.07 -1.75
CA ALA A 178 11.13 -24.38 -2.24
C ALA A 178 10.07 -25.02 -1.34
N LEU A 179 9.09 -25.67 -1.94
CA LEU A 179 8.10 -26.47 -1.22
C LEU A 179 8.59 -27.92 -1.09
N PRO A 180 8.28 -28.60 0.03
CA PRO A 180 8.54 -30.02 0.17
C PRO A 180 7.82 -30.83 -0.93
N THR A 181 8.49 -31.85 -1.45
CA THR A 181 7.85 -32.81 -2.36
C THR A 181 6.72 -33.54 -1.65
N GLY A 182 5.59 -33.73 -2.33
CA GLY A 182 4.42 -34.43 -1.77
C GLY A 182 3.60 -33.61 -0.77
N ILE A 183 3.83 -32.30 -0.66
CA ILE A 183 3.01 -31.43 0.21
C ILE A 183 1.55 -31.31 -0.27
N ASP A 184 1.33 -31.41 -1.59
CA ASP A 184 0.02 -31.51 -2.23
C ASP A 184 0.21 -32.19 -3.59
N ASP A 185 -0.61 -33.21 -3.88
CA ASP A 185 -0.53 -33.97 -5.14
C ASP A 185 -0.76 -33.12 -6.40
N ARG A 186 -1.37 -31.94 -6.26
CA ARG A 186 -1.58 -30.97 -7.36
C ARG A 186 -0.34 -30.14 -7.66
N LEU A 187 0.68 -30.17 -6.80
CA LEU A 187 1.92 -29.43 -7.01
C LEU A 187 3.00 -30.36 -7.60
N PRO A 188 3.61 -29.97 -8.74
CA PRO A 188 4.70 -30.76 -9.30
C PRO A 188 5.93 -30.72 -8.39
N PRO A 189 6.80 -31.75 -8.44
CA PRO A 189 8.10 -31.73 -7.76
C PRO A 189 8.90 -30.47 -8.13
N GLY A 190 9.55 -29.87 -7.13
CA GLY A 190 10.32 -28.63 -7.32
C GLY A 190 9.48 -27.35 -7.43
N ALA A 191 8.19 -27.41 -7.07
CA ALA A 191 7.37 -26.20 -6.90
C ALA A 191 8.00 -25.24 -5.87
N ARG A 192 7.93 -23.95 -6.17
CA ARG A 192 8.48 -22.87 -5.35
C ARG A 192 7.42 -21.80 -5.12
N ILE A 193 7.44 -21.18 -3.95
CA ILE A 193 6.69 -19.95 -3.68
C ILE A 193 7.64 -18.75 -3.82
N VAL A 194 7.24 -17.78 -4.62
CA VAL A 194 7.94 -16.50 -4.79
C VAL A 194 7.09 -15.42 -4.14
N SER A 195 7.62 -14.74 -3.13
CA SER A 195 6.94 -13.62 -2.47
C SER A 195 7.61 -12.32 -2.87
N ILE A 196 6.83 -11.35 -3.32
CA ILE A 196 7.28 -10.08 -3.89
C ILE A 196 6.61 -8.94 -3.13
N PHE A 197 7.38 -7.94 -2.73
CA PHE A 197 6.94 -6.81 -1.93
C PHE A 197 7.53 -5.50 -2.47
N LEU A 198 6.68 -4.50 -2.68
CA LEU A 198 7.06 -3.11 -2.86
C LEU A 198 6.97 -2.39 -1.50
N SER A 199 8.04 -1.73 -1.07
CA SER A 199 8.05 -0.90 0.14
C SER A 199 8.41 0.55 -0.17
N ASN A 200 7.72 1.49 0.48
CA ASN A 200 8.02 2.90 0.40
C ASN A 200 9.08 3.28 1.45
N GLU A 201 10.29 3.64 1.01
CA GLU A 201 11.39 4.09 1.88
C GLU A 201 11.79 5.56 1.62
N ARG A 202 10.87 6.40 1.12
CA ARG A 202 11.10 7.83 0.84
C ARG A 202 11.47 8.69 2.07
N GLY A 203 11.27 8.16 3.28
CA GLY A 203 11.63 8.82 4.54
C GLY A 203 10.73 10.01 4.88
N ASP A 204 11.10 10.76 5.92
CA ASP A 204 10.36 11.93 6.39
C ASP A 204 10.29 13.03 5.31
N ALA A 205 9.12 13.64 5.16
CA ALA A 205 8.96 14.90 4.44
C ALA A 205 9.55 16.08 5.25
N PRO A 206 10.04 17.12 4.56
CA PRO A 206 10.64 18.30 5.21
C PRO A 206 9.69 19.03 6.15
N THR A 207 8.40 19.06 5.82
CA THR A 207 7.34 19.70 6.61
C THR A 207 6.09 18.81 6.62
N ALA A 208 5.19 19.01 7.60
CA ALA A 208 3.99 18.21 7.74
C ALA A 208 3.04 18.36 6.52
N GLU A 209 2.99 19.56 5.94
CA GLU A 209 2.13 19.90 4.80
C GLU A 209 2.60 19.24 3.49
N ARG A 210 3.86 18.79 3.43
CA ARG A 210 4.43 18.12 2.25
C ARG A 210 4.52 16.60 2.40
N ARG A 211 3.96 16.04 3.48
CA ARG A 211 4.04 14.59 3.78
C ARG A 211 3.51 13.74 2.63
N ASP A 212 2.43 14.16 1.98
CA ASP A 212 1.77 13.41 0.91
C ASP A 212 2.62 13.31 -0.37
N GLU A 213 3.59 14.20 -0.57
CA GLU A 213 4.55 14.07 -1.66
C GLU A 213 5.51 12.88 -1.49
N HIS A 214 5.62 12.36 -0.26
CA HIS A 214 6.43 11.19 0.07
C HIS A 214 5.62 9.89 0.04
N TYR A 215 4.30 9.95 -0.09
CA TYR A 215 3.43 8.78 -0.20
C TYR A 215 3.46 8.23 -1.63
N VAL A 216 3.14 6.94 -1.77
CA VAL A 216 2.98 6.27 -3.07
C VAL A 216 1.52 5.93 -3.26
N PHE A 217 0.84 6.58 -4.20
CA PHE A 217 -0.59 6.40 -4.40
C PHE A 217 -0.88 5.36 -5.49
N GLN A 218 -1.94 4.59 -5.27
CA GLN A 218 -2.43 3.50 -6.10
C GLN A 218 -1.33 2.58 -6.65
N PRO A 219 -0.46 2.03 -5.78
CA PRO A 219 0.57 1.11 -6.22
C PRO A 219 -0.06 -0.14 -6.84
N ALA A 220 0.46 -0.58 -7.98
CA ALA A 220 0.15 -1.86 -8.58
C ALA A 220 1.41 -2.67 -8.84
N ILE A 221 1.30 -3.99 -8.66
CA ILE A 221 2.33 -4.96 -8.98
C ILE A 221 1.75 -5.92 -10.01
N THR A 222 2.30 -5.93 -11.22
CA THR A 222 1.97 -6.91 -12.25
C THR A 222 3.14 -7.88 -12.40
N VAL A 223 2.87 -9.17 -12.22
CA VAL A 223 3.90 -10.22 -12.33
C VAL A 223 3.60 -11.10 -13.53
N THR A 224 4.55 -11.15 -14.45
CA THR A 224 4.50 -11.99 -15.65
C THR A 224 5.51 -13.12 -15.54
N SER A 225 5.09 -14.31 -15.95
CA SER A 225 5.94 -15.51 -15.98
C SER A 225 5.97 -16.07 -17.39
N PRO A 226 7.13 -16.58 -17.88
CA PRO A 226 7.21 -17.25 -19.18
C PRO A 226 6.45 -18.59 -19.21
N VAL A 227 6.15 -19.15 -18.04
CA VAL A 227 5.36 -20.37 -17.88
C VAL A 227 4.15 -20.11 -16.96
N PRO A 228 3.05 -20.86 -17.10
CA PRO A 228 1.87 -20.66 -16.24
C PRO A 228 2.20 -20.76 -14.74
N PHE A 229 1.62 -19.87 -13.94
CA PHE A 229 1.66 -20.00 -12.48
C PHE A 229 0.95 -21.28 -12.05
N LEU A 230 1.44 -21.88 -10.98
CA LEU A 230 0.77 -23.04 -10.38
C LEU A 230 -0.45 -22.57 -9.58
N PRO A 231 -1.56 -23.33 -9.60
CA PRO A 231 -2.72 -23.02 -8.77
C PRO A 231 -2.34 -23.13 -7.30
N GLN A 232 -2.83 -22.20 -6.48
CA GLN A 232 -2.65 -22.31 -5.03
C GLN A 232 -3.57 -23.39 -4.48
N PRO A 233 -3.03 -24.51 -3.96
CA PRO A 233 -3.87 -25.51 -3.33
C PRO A 233 -4.53 -24.90 -2.08
N ASN A 234 -5.82 -25.20 -1.88
CA ASN A 234 -6.45 -24.91 -0.60
C ASN A 234 -5.87 -25.87 0.45
N LEU A 235 -5.02 -25.35 1.33
CA LEU A 235 -4.37 -26.12 2.40
C LEU A 235 -5.19 -26.11 3.71
N ARG A 236 -6.34 -25.44 3.75
CA ARG A 236 -7.18 -25.42 4.96
C ARG A 236 -7.63 -26.84 5.33
N GLY A 237 -7.42 -27.23 6.58
CA GLY A 237 -7.88 -28.52 7.13
C GLY A 237 -6.93 -29.71 6.92
N ARG A 238 -5.76 -29.52 6.31
CA ARG A 238 -4.75 -30.59 6.17
C ARG A 238 -3.67 -30.45 7.24
N ASN A 239 -4.01 -30.80 8.48
CA ASN A 239 -3.00 -31.14 9.46
C ASN A 239 -2.49 -32.55 9.14
N ALA A 240 -1.18 -32.71 8.95
CA ALA A 240 -0.52 -34.03 8.80
C ALA A 240 -0.50 -34.84 10.13
N HIS A 241 -1.43 -34.56 11.04
CA HIS A 241 -1.53 -35.12 12.39
C HIS A 241 -2.96 -35.47 12.80
N ASP A 242 -3.89 -35.49 11.85
CA ASP A 242 -5.29 -35.90 12.07
C ASP A 242 -5.57 -37.33 11.54
N ASP A 243 -4.54 -38.19 11.54
CA ASP A 243 -4.72 -39.64 11.50
C ASP A 243 -4.75 -40.15 12.95
N TRP A 244 -5.85 -39.85 13.66
CA TRP A 244 -6.29 -40.63 14.82
C TRP A 244 -7.60 -41.33 14.45
N ASP A 245 -7.47 -42.51 13.83
CA ASP A 245 -8.18 -43.74 14.18
C ASP A 245 -7.56 -44.95 13.44
#